data_AF-A0A8J7YLC4-F1
#
_entry.id   AF-A0A8J7YLC4-F1
#
_cell.length_a   1.000
_cell.length_b   1.000
_cell.length_c   1.000
_cell.angle_alpha   90.00
_cell.angle_beta   90.00
_cell.angle_gamma   90.00
#
_symmetry.space_group_name_H-M   'P 1'
#
loop_
_entity.id
_entity.type
_entity.pdbx_description
1 polymer ?
#
loop_
_entity_poly.entity_id
_entity_poly.type
_entity_poly.pdbx_seq_one_letter_code
_entity_poly.pdbx_strand_id
1 'polypeptide(L)' 'MSDDISLFHPRMRKPAIYAAVFGLILGFLAIKGQRIATGGGQPWVLVAPYAILSAAFLYGIMYRNLSQHLSQEE' A
#
# COMPACT_ATOMS: atom_id res chain seq x y z
N MET A 1 -12.21 -12.29 24.35
CA MET A 1 -11.88 -10.89 24.67
C MET A 1 -11.19 -10.41 23.41
N SER A 2 -11.92 -9.73 22.52
CA SER A 2 -11.41 -9.41 21.20
C SER A 2 -10.32 -8.35 21.37
N ASP A 3 -9.06 -8.77 21.36
CA ASP A 3 -7.93 -7.85 21.24
C ASP A 3 -7.99 -7.28 19.82
N ASP A 4 -8.84 -6.26 19.66
CA ASP A 4 -8.96 -5.49 18.44
C ASP A 4 -7.58 -4.91 18.14
N ILE A 5 -6.87 -5.57 17.22
CA ILE A 5 -5.58 -5.10 16.70
C ILE A 5 -5.84 -3.72 16.13
N SER A 6 -5.48 -2.71 16.92
CA SER A 6 -5.59 -1.32 16.49
C SER A 6 -4.84 -1.18 15.16
N LEU A 7 -5.43 -0.44 14.22
CA LEU A 7 -4.79 -0.01 12.99
C LEU A 7 -3.42 0.67 13.22
N PHE A 8 -3.12 1.05 14.47
CA PHE A 8 -1.86 1.66 14.90
C PHE A 8 -1.01 0.75 15.79
N HIS A 9 -1.24 -0.56 15.80
CA HIS A 9 -0.47 -1.50 16.62
C HIS A 9 1.03 -1.36 16.27
N PRO A 10 1.96 -1.33 17.24
CA PRO A 10 3.39 -1.14 16.96
C PRO A 10 4.00 -2.16 15.96
N ARG A 11 3.42 -3.36 15.84
CA ARG A 11 3.80 -4.37 14.83
C ARG A 11 3.42 -3.97 13.40
N MET A 12 2.41 -3.10 13.21
CA MET A 12 2.01 -2.56 11.91
C MET A 12 2.92 -1.46 11.36
N ARG A 13 3.85 -0.94 12.18
CA ARG A 13 4.73 0.15 11.76
C ARG A 13 5.66 -0.26 10.60
N LYS A 14 6.14 -1.51 10.60
CA LYS A 14 6.94 -2.08 9.50
C LYS A 14 6.11 -2.25 8.21
N PRO A 15 4.95 -2.93 8.22
CA PRO A 15 4.13 -3.05 7.01
C PRO A 15 3.59 -1.72 6.49
N ALA A 16 3.32 -0.74 7.35
CA ALA A 16 2.98 0.62 6.91
C ALA A 16 4.09 1.25 6.05
N ILE A 17 5.35 1.10 6.47
CA ILE A 17 6.51 1.62 5.73
C ILE A 17 6.65 0.87 4.40
N TYR A 18 6.53 -0.46 4.40
CA TYR A 18 6.58 -1.24 3.15
C TYR A 18 5.45 -0.85 2.19
N ALA A 19 4.21 -0.72 2.68
CA ALA A 19 3.08 -0.30 1.86
C ALA A 19 3.28 1.10 1.25
N ALA A 20 3.83 2.05 2.00
CA ALA A 20 4.14 3.38 1.48
C ALA A 20 5.22 3.34 0.38
N VAL A 21 6.31 2.63 0.61
CA VAL A 21 7.42 2.53 -0.35
C VAL A 21 6.99 1.79 -1.62
N PHE A 22 6.38 0.63 -1.49
CA PHE A 22 5.90 -0.15 -2.63
C PHE A 22 4.73 0.53 -3.35
N GLY A 23 3.85 1.22 -2.61
CA GLY A 23 2.78 2.03 -3.20
C GLY A 23 3.32 3.14 -4.09
N LEU A 24 4.36 3.86 -3.65
CA LEU A 24 5.03 4.89 -4.47
C LEU A 24 5.69 4.29 -5.71
N ILE A 25 6.38 3.15 -5.58
CA ILE A 25 7.01 2.45 -6.71
C ILE A 25 5.95 2.05 -7.74
N LEU A 26 4.84 1.46 -7.31
CA LEU A 26 3.74 1.04 -8.17
C LEU A 26 3.06 2.23 -8.85
N GLY A 27 2.79 3.31 -8.12
CA GLY A 27 2.22 4.53 -8.69
C GLY A 27 3.12 5.16 -9.76
N PHE A 28 4.44 5.15 -9.53
CA PHE A 28 5.41 5.63 -10.50
C PHE A 28 5.49 4.72 -11.73
N LEU A 29 5.49 3.40 -11.52
CA LEU A 29 5.53 2.40 -12.59
C LEU A 29 4.29 2.46 -13.48
N ALA A 30 3.10 2.65 -12.90
CA ALA A 30 1.84 2.78 -13.62
C ALA A 30 1.88 3.94 -14.63
N ILE A 31 2.39 5.10 -14.21
CA ILE A 31 2.46 6.29 -15.08
C ILE A 31 3.62 6.22 -16.08
N LYS A 32 4.76 5.66 -15.70
CA LYS A 32 5.84 5.37 -16.64
C LYS A 32 5.35 4.44 -17.76
N GLY A 33 4.65 3.37 -17.41
CA GLY A 33 4.05 2.44 -18.37
C GLY A 33 3.04 3.13 -19.28
N GLN A 34 2.15 3.94 -18.71
CA GLN A 34 1.15 4.67 -19.48
C GLN A 34 1.79 5.70 -20.43
N ARG A 35 2.82 6.43 -19.98
CA ARG A 35 3.56 7.40 -20.81
C ARG A 35 4.26 6.74 -22.00
N ILE A 36 4.80 5.53 -21.82
CA ILE A 36 5.39 4.74 -22.91
C ILE A 36 4.30 4.31 -23.91
N ALA A 37 3.11 3.95 -23.42
CA ALA A 37 2.02 3.45 -24.26
C ALA A 37 1.28 4.56 -25.05
N THR A 38 1.12 5.75 -24.48
CA THR A 38 0.29 6.83 -25.08
C THR A 38 1.10 7.96 -25.71
N GLY A 39 2.42 8.01 -25.53
CA GLY A 39 3.31 9.03 -26.11
C GLY A 39 3.06 10.47 -25.61
N GLY A 40 2.04 10.69 -24.77
CA GLY A 40 1.64 11.99 -24.26
C GLY A 40 2.36 12.37 -22.97
N GLY A 41 2.51 13.68 -22.74
CA GLY A 41 3.01 14.27 -21.50
C GLY A 41 1.99 14.11 -20.36
N GLN A 42 1.85 12.90 -19.83
CA GLN A 42 0.95 12.62 -18.73
C GLN A 42 1.36 13.43 -17.48
N PRO A 43 0.44 14.16 -16.83
CA PRO A 43 0.79 15.00 -15.69
C PRO A 43 1.25 14.13 -14.51
N TRP A 44 2.42 14.45 -13.99
CA TRP A 44 3.02 13.84 -12.79
C TRP A 44 2.12 13.88 -11.55
N VAL A 45 1.13 14.77 -11.53
CA VAL A 45 0.09 14.87 -10.51
C VAL A 45 -0.70 13.57 -10.36
N LEU A 46 -0.84 12.78 -11.43
CA LEU A 46 -1.54 11.48 -11.37
C LEU A 46 -0.76 10.42 -10.58
N VAL A 47 0.55 10.60 -10.31
CA VAL A 47 1.35 9.64 -9.54
C VAL A 47 0.83 9.55 -8.11
N ALA A 48 0.43 10.68 -7.54
CA ALA A 48 -0.05 10.75 -6.17
C ALA A 48 -1.29 9.86 -5.92
N PRO A 49 -2.41 9.98 -6.66
CA PRO A 49 -3.58 9.14 -6.41
C PRO A 49 -3.31 7.65 -6.64
N TYR A 50 -2.54 7.27 -7.68
CA TYR A 50 -2.19 5.87 -7.89
C TYR A 50 -1.27 5.31 -6.81
N ALA A 51 -0.31 6.10 -6.34
CA ALA A 51 0.56 5.72 -5.24
C ALA A 51 -0.22 5.54 -3.94
N ILE A 52 -1.14 6.46 -3.62
CA ILE A 52 -2.00 6.40 -2.43
C ILE A 52 -2.91 5.17 -2.48
N LEU A 53 -3.58 4.93 -3.62
CA LEU A 53 -4.44 3.75 -3.80
C LEU A 53 -3.65 2.45 -3.62
N SER A 54 -2.47 2.38 -4.24
CA SER A 54 -1.59 1.21 -4.16
C SER A 54 -1.08 0.98 -2.73
N ALA A 55 -0.69 2.05 -2.03
CA ALA A 55 -0.27 2.01 -0.64
C ALA A 55 -1.41 1.54 0.28
N ALA A 56 -2.62 2.11 0.12
CA ALA A 56 -3.78 1.72 0.91
C ALA A 56 -4.16 0.25 0.69
N PHE A 57 -4.10 -0.22 -0.55
CA PHE A 57 -4.39 -1.62 -0.89
C PHE A 57 -3.38 -2.58 -0.25
N LEU A 58 -2.08 -2.31 -0.40
CA LEU A 58 -1.01 -3.11 0.20
C LEU A 58 -1.12 -3.11 1.73
N TYR A 59 -1.39 -1.94 2.32
CA TYR A 59 -1.58 -1.80 3.75
C TYR A 59 -2.74 -2.65 4.27
N GLY A 60 -3.88 -2.64 3.57
CA GLY A 60 -5.04 -3.45 3.91
C GLY A 60 -4.78 -4.96 3.83
N ILE A 61 -4.04 -5.43 2.82
CA ILE A 61 -3.64 -6.85 2.72
C ILE A 61 -2.71 -7.22 3.89
N MET A 62 -1.71 -6.39 4.18
CA MET A 62 -0.79 -6.65 5.27
C MET A 62 -1.48 -6.62 6.64
N TYR A 63 -2.47 -5.74 6.82
CA TYR A 63 -3.35 -5.74 8.00
C TYR A 63 -4.10 -7.07 8.14
N ARG A 64 -4.76 -7.51 7.07
CA ARG A 64 -5.49 -8.78 7.06
C ARG A 64 -4.58 -9.97 7.37
N ASN A 65 -3.41 -10.04 6.75
CA ASN A 65 -2.46 -11.13 7.00
C ASN A 65 -1.94 -11.12 8.44
N LEU A 66 -1.59 -9.95 8.99
CA LEU A 66 -1.13 -9.84 10.36
C LEU A 66 -2.23 -10.21 11.36
N SER A 67 -3.46 -9.76 11.10
CA SER A 67 -4.62 -10.12 11.91
C SER A 67 -4.89 -11.61 11.91
N GLN A 68 -4.81 -12.27 10.75
CA GLN A 68 -5.00 -13.72 10.65
C GLN A 68 -3.88 -14.50 11.36
N HIS A 69 -2.63 -14.08 11.22
CA HIS A 69 -1.50 -14.72 11.90
C HIS A 69 -1.64 -14.63 13.43
N LEU A 70 -2.02 -13.46 13.96
CA LEU A 70 -2.19 -13.28 15.40
C LEU A 70 -3.37 -14.10 15.94
N SER A 71 -4.49 -14.19 15.22
CA SER A 71 -5.62 -15.04 15.61
C SER A 71 -5.34 -16.54 15.53
N GLN A 72 -4.26 -16.97 14.86
CA GLN A 72 -3.81 -18.38 14.84
C GLN A 72 -2.75 -18.68 15.91
N GLU A 73 -2.13 -17.65 16.49
CA GLU A 73 -1.16 -17.78 17.59
C GLU A 73 -1.83 -17.88 18.97
N GLU A 74 -3.11 -17.52 19.08
CA GLU A 74 -3.98 -17.74 20.26
C GLU A 74 -4.67 -19.13 20.22
#